data_AF-A0AB39MKF5-F1
#
_entry.id   AF-A0AB39MKF5-F1
#
_cell.length_a   1.000
_cell.length_b   1.000
_cell.length_c   1.000
_cell.angle_alpha   90.00
_cell.angle_beta   90.00
_cell.angle_gamma   90.00
#
_symmetry.space_group_name_H-M   'P 1'
#
loop_
_entity.id
_entity.type
_entity.pdbx_description
1 polymer ?
#
loop_
_entity_poly.entity_id
_entity_poly.type
_entity_poly.pdbx_seq_one_letter_code
_entity_poly.pdbx_strand_id
1 'polypeptide(L)'
;MADAMVEQAQRFINSYDVDGIPKVEVNGKTSWTVMYALTRALQHELGMTTLADSFGPATLAALQFRFPVIDGNTRNGNIYRIVQSGLYCKGYDGDQINGDYTERVSASVTSLKRNMGVDAAYPGDSLTPKVFKALLTMDAYVLVEGGTDAIRSVEQWLNSRYIGRRDFFVIPCDGNFSRDVQKALIYAIQYEIGMSDDVATGALGPATKQGLRDHTVAQGSTGVWVGLFSAAMLFNRRPGAAFTTTFDAGLAAGVRDFQSFVRLPVNGQGDFPT
;
A
#
# COMPACT_ATOMS: atom_id res chain seq x y z
N MET A 1 12.01 -3.19 -21.54
CA MET A 1 12.35 -4.51 -22.12
C MET A 1 11.11 -5.39 -22.00
N ALA A 2 10.85 -6.30 -22.95
CA ALA A 2 9.74 -7.25 -22.81
C ALA A 2 10.15 -8.38 -21.85
N ASP A 3 9.27 -8.74 -20.93
CA ASP A 3 9.45 -9.82 -19.97
C ASP A 3 8.66 -11.05 -20.41
N ALA A 4 9.35 -12.19 -20.58
CA ALA A 4 8.75 -13.42 -21.08
C ALA A 4 7.70 -14.01 -20.12
N MET A 5 7.82 -13.77 -18.82
CA MET A 5 6.84 -14.22 -17.83
C MET A 5 5.61 -13.32 -17.80
N VAL A 6 5.78 -12.01 -18.08
CA VAL A 6 4.64 -11.12 -18.34
C VAL A 6 3.92 -11.51 -19.64
N GLU A 7 4.63 -11.96 -20.69
CA GLU A 7 3.96 -12.52 -21.88
C GLU A 7 3.14 -13.76 -21.53
N GLN A 8 3.65 -14.65 -20.67
CA GLN A 8 2.90 -15.82 -20.20
C GLN A 8 1.66 -15.41 -19.39
N ALA A 9 1.76 -14.38 -18.54
CA ALA A 9 0.62 -13.83 -17.82
C ALA A 9 -0.44 -13.28 -18.79
N GLN A 10 -0.03 -12.54 -19.82
CA GLN A 10 -0.91 -12.04 -20.88
C GLN A 10 -1.58 -13.18 -21.66
N ARG A 11 -0.85 -14.26 -21.96
CA ARG A 11 -1.41 -15.46 -22.60
C ARG A 11 -2.40 -16.20 -21.68
N PHE A 12 -2.11 -16.28 -20.38
CA PHE A 12 -3.03 -16.84 -19.38
C PHE A 12 -4.33 -16.04 -19.32
N ILE A 13 -4.25 -14.71 -19.23
CA ILE A 13 -5.43 -13.83 -19.32
C ILE A 13 -6.20 -14.10 -20.61
N ASN A 14 -5.51 -14.17 -21.75
CA ASN A 14 -6.12 -14.44 -23.05
C ASN A 14 -6.70 -15.84 -23.20
N SER A 15 -6.45 -16.76 -22.26
CA SER A 15 -7.09 -18.08 -22.25
C SER A 15 -8.53 -18.05 -21.72
N TYR A 16 -8.92 -16.99 -21.00
CA TYR A 16 -10.31 -16.81 -20.56
C TYR A 16 -11.19 -16.43 -21.76
N ASP A 17 -12.14 -17.31 -22.12
CA ASP A 17 -13.22 -17.03 -23.05
C ASP A 17 -14.51 -16.72 -22.27
N VAL A 18 -14.46 -15.61 -21.53
CA VAL A 18 -15.49 -15.19 -20.57
C VAL A 18 -15.91 -13.77 -20.89
N ASP A 19 -17.22 -13.53 -21.01
CA ASP A 19 -17.73 -12.18 -21.21
C ASP A 19 -17.28 -11.23 -20.09
N GLY A 20 -16.83 -10.05 -20.47
CA GLY A 20 -16.23 -9.09 -19.57
C GLY A 20 -14.74 -9.29 -19.27
N ILE A 21 -14.06 -10.36 -19.69
CA ILE A 21 -12.58 -10.45 -19.61
C ILE A 21 -11.98 -10.14 -20.99
N PRO A 22 -11.45 -8.92 -21.24
CA PRO A 22 -10.91 -8.58 -22.54
C PRO A 22 -9.60 -9.32 -22.83
N LYS A 23 -9.35 -9.60 -24.12
CA LYS A 23 -8.01 -10.01 -24.55
C LYS A 23 -7.05 -8.83 -24.42
N VAL A 24 -5.83 -9.10 -23.96
CA VAL A 24 -4.74 -8.14 -23.83
C VAL A 24 -3.68 -8.40 -24.89
N GLU A 25 -2.96 -7.34 -25.30
CA GLU A 25 -1.81 -7.47 -26.18
C GLU A 25 -0.71 -8.30 -25.48
N VAL A 26 -0.15 -9.29 -26.19
CA VAL A 26 0.98 -10.09 -25.68
C VAL A 26 2.28 -9.43 -26.11
N ASN A 27 2.85 -8.60 -25.24
CA ASN A 27 4.03 -7.77 -25.52
C ASN A 27 5.07 -7.78 -24.38
N GLY A 28 4.84 -8.55 -23.32
CA GLY A 28 5.75 -8.69 -22.19
C GLY A 28 5.86 -7.45 -21.31
N LYS A 29 4.89 -6.54 -21.39
CA LYS A 29 4.88 -5.30 -20.60
C LYS A 29 3.67 -5.25 -19.68
N THR A 30 3.91 -5.00 -18.40
CA THR A 30 2.86 -4.69 -17.45
C THR A 30 2.16 -3.39 -17.85
N SER A 31 0.84 -3.35 -17.68
CA SER A 31 0.04 -2.15 -17.92
C SER A 31 -1.24 -2.18 -17.07
N TRP A 32 -1.93 -1.04 -17.00
CA TRP A 32 -3.26 -0.98 -16.39
C TRP A 32 -4.23 -2.00 -16.99
N THR A 33 -4.20 -2.19 -18.32
CA THR A 33 -5.05 -3.19 -19.00
C THR A 33 -4.77 -4.61 -18.51
N VAL A 34 -3.49 -4.96 -18.27
CA VAL A 34 -3.13 -6.27 -17.71
C VAL A 34 -3.63 -6.42 -16.27
N MET A 35 -3.46 -5.40 -15.43
CA MET A 35 -3.97 -5.42 -14.04
C MET A 35 -5.49 -5.52 -13.96
N TYR A 36 -6.21 -4.78 -14.80
CA TYR A 36 -7.66 -4.85 -14.89
C TYR A 36 -8.12 -6.23 -15.34
N ALA A 37 -7.48 -6.82 -16.35
CA ALA A 37 -7.84 -8.15 -16.83
C ALA A 37 -7.56 -9.25 -15.78
N LEU A 38 -6.46 -9.15 -15.01
CA LEU A 38 -6.22 -10.04 -13.85
C LEU A 38 -7.26 -9.86 -12.75
N THR A 39 -7.69 -8.63 -12.47
CA THR A 39 -8.77 -8.34 -11.51
C THR A 39 -10.09 -8.97 -11.95
N ARG A 40 -10.41 -8.89 -13.24
CA ARG A 40 -11.62 -9.52 -13.78
C ARG A 40 -11.53 -11.05 -13.81
N ALA A 41 -10.36 -11.60 -14.10
CA ALA A 41 -10.10 -13.04 -13.96
C ALA A 41 -10.33 -13.50 -12.50
N LEU A 42 -9.81 -12.75 -11.52
CA LEU A 42 -10.08 -13.02 -10.10
C LEU A 42 -11.59 -13.00 -9.80
N GLN A 43 -12.31 -11.96 -10.21
CA GLN A 43 -13.74 -11.86 -9.99
C GLN A 43 -14.51 -13.05 -10.59
N HIS A 44 -14.13 -13.50 -11.79
CA HIS A 44 -14.68 -14.70 -12.40
C HIS A 44 -14.39 -15.96 -11.56
N GLU A 45 -13.15 -16.18 -11.12
CA GLU A 45 -12.78 -17.31 -10.26
C GLU A 45 -13.54 -17.30 -8.92
N LEU A 46 -13.86 -16.10 -8.42
CA LEU A 46 -14.69 -15.92 -7.23
C LEU A 46 -16.18 -16.22 -7.47
N GLY A 47 -16.61 -16.41 -8.71
CA GLY A 47 -17.99 -16.72 -9.09
C GLY A 47 -18.86 -15.48 -9.29
N MET A 48 -18.26 -14.30 -9.48
CA MET A 48 -18.99 -13.07 -9.76
C MET A 48 -19.49 -13.06 -11.21
N THR A 49 -20.73 -12.62 -11.42
CA THR A 49 -21.34 -12.54 -12.76
C THR A 49 -21.14 -11.19 -13.43
N THR A 50 -21.04 -10.12 -12.64
CA THR A 50 -20.70 -8.78 -13.13
C THR A 50 -19.24 -8.48 -12.81
N LEU A 51 -18.41 -8.40 -13.85
CA LEU A 51 -16.98 -8.11 -13.75
C LEU A 51 -16.71 -6.61 -13.93
N ALA A 52 -15.68 -6.10 -13.25
CA ALA A 52 -15.28 -4.70 -13.30
C ALA A 52 -13.76 -4.56 -13.17
N ASP A 53 -13.20 -3.49 -13.75
CA ASP A 53 -11.77 -3.18 -13.67
C ASP A 53 -11.29 -2.92 -12.23
N SER A 54 -12.22 -2.58 -11.34
CA SER A 54 -11.90 -2.26 -9.95
C SER A 54 -11.95 -3.49 -9.04
N PHE A 55 -10.91 -3.64 -8.22
CA PHE A 55 -10.95 -4.51 -7.05
C PHE A 55 -11.69 -3.78 -5.92
N GLY A 56 -13.01 -3.69 -6.01
CA GLY A 56 -13.87 -2.99 -5.05
C GLY A 56 -14.21 -3.79 -3.77
N PRO A 57 -15.07 -3.23 -2.90
CA PRO A 57 -15.55 -3.91 -1.68
C PRO A 57 -16.21 -5.27 -1.94
N ALA A 58 -16.96 -5.41 -3.04
CA ALA A 58 -17.60 -6.68 -3.40
C ALA A 58 -16.57 -7.78 -3.73
N THR A 59 -15.56 -7.47 -4.54
CA THR A 59 -14.45 -8.41 -4.82
C THR A 59 -13.71 -8.78 -3.55
N LEU A 60 -13.46 -7.80 -2.66
CA LEU A 60 -12.77 -8.04 -1.39
C LEU A 60 -13.57 -8.95 -0.47
N ALA A 61 -14.87 -8.71 -0.33
CA ALA A 61 -15.75 -9.55 0.47
C ALA A 61 -15.84 -10.98 -0.10
N ALA A 62 -15.97 -11.13 -1.42
CA ALA A 62 -15.99 -12.44 -2.08
C ALA A 62 -14.67 -13.19 -1.89
N LEU A 63 -13.53 -12.50 -2.04
CA LEU A 63 -12.21 -13.08 -1.79
C LEU A 63 -12.05 -13.50 -0.34
N GLN A 64 -12.41 -12.63 0.61
CA GLN A 64 -12.32 -12.92 2.03
C GLN A 64 -13.20 -14.09 2.45
N PHE A 65 -14.40 -14.23 1.86
CA PHE A 65 -15.30 -15.35 2.13
C PHE A 65 -14.73 -16.67 1.60
N ARG A 66 -14.19 -16.68 0.38
CA ARG A 66 -13.79 -17.92 -0.31
C ARG A 66 -12.35 -18.33 -0.05
N PHE A 67 -11.45 -17.35 0.08
CA PHE A 67 -10.01 -17.52 0.27
C PHE A 67 -9.49 -16.49 1.28
N PRO A 68 -9.83 -16.61 2.58
CA PRO A 68 -9.37 -15.68 3.62
C PRO A 68 -7.85 -15.69 3.80
N VAL A 69 -7.21 -16.79 3.41
CA VAL A 69 -5.76 -16.99 3.38
C VAL A 69 -5.44 -17.77 2.10
N ILE A 70 -4.47 -17.30 1.32
CA ILE A 70 -3.99 -17.98 0.12
C ILE A 70 -2.54 -18.41 0.35
N ASP A 71 -2.36 -19.70 0.55
CA ASP A 71 -1.09 -20.39 0.80
C ASP A 71 -1.02 -21.71 -0.02
N GLY A 72 -0.06 -22.58 0.27
CA GLY A 72 0.07 -23.91 -0.36
C GLY A 72 -1.12 -24.87 -0.19
N ASN A 73 -2.09 -24.55 0.68
CA ASN A 73 -3.29 -25.36 0.94
C ASN A 73 -4.55 -24.84 0.23
N THR A 74 -4.49 -23.71 -0.48
CA THR A 74 -5.63 -23.14 -1.23
C THR A 74 -6.19 -24.08 -2.31
N ARG A 75 -5.33 -24.92 -2.92
CA ARG A 75 -5.69 -25.94 -3.94
C ARG A 75 -6.57 -25.40 -5.09
N ASN A 76 -6.34 -24.16 -5.53
CA ASN A 76 -7.00 -23.59 -6.70
C ASN A 76 -5.96 -23.07 -7.70
N GLY A 77 -5.82 -23.80 -8.82
CA GLY A 77 -4.80 -23.52 -9.83
C GLY A 77 -4.95 -22.14 -10.48
N ASN A 78 -6.16 -21.68 -10.78
CA ASN A 78 -6.35 -20.37 -11.41
C ASN A 78 -6.07 -19.21 -10.44
N ILE A 79 -6.46 -19.33 -9.17
CA ILE A 79 -6.08 -18.36 -8.13
C ILE A 79 -4.56 -18.27 -8.02
N TYR A 80 -3.86 -19.41 -8.02
CA TYR A 80 -2.40 -19.40 -8.04
C TYR A 80 -1.82 -18.77 -9.31
N ARG A 81 -2.35 -19.06 -10.49
CA ARG A 81 -1.90 -18.42 -11.74
C ARG A 81 -2.10 -16.91 -11.74
N ILE A 82 -3.16 -16.41 -11.11
CA ILE A 82 -3.37 -14.97 -10.91
C ILE A 82 -2.31 -14.40 -9.96
N VAL A 83 -1.99 -15.08 -8.85
CA VAL A 83 -0.90 -14.67 -7.94
C VAL A 83 0.45 -14.63 -8.68
N GLN A 84 0.80 -15.72 -9.36
CA GLN A 84 2.06 -15.85 -10.11
C GLN A 84 2.17 -14.75 -11.19
N SER A 85 1.08 -14.49 -11.92
CA SER A 85 1.00 -13.41 -12.91
C SER A 85 1.17 -12.02 -12.28
N GLY A 86 0.50 -11.77 -11.15
CA GLY A 86 0.62 -10.52 -10.41
C GLY A 86 2.02 -10.28 -9.87
N LEU A 87 2.71 -11.32 -9.39
CA LEU A 87 4.09 -11.24 -8.90
C LEU A 87 5.02 -10.74 -10.01
N TYR A 88 4.99 -11.35 -11.21
CA TYR A 88 5.81 -10.88 -12.33
C TYR A 88 5.46 -9.45 -12.75
N CYS A 89 4.18 -9.11 -12.76
CA CYS A 89 3.77 -7.75 -13.08
C CYS A 89 4.31 -6.70 -12.09
N LYS A 90 4.54 -7.09 -10.83
CA LYS A 90 5.15 -6.29 -9.77
C LYS A 90 6.68 -6.41 -9.71
N GLY A 91 7.30 -7.22 -10.57
CA GLY A 91 8.75 -7.46 -10.59
C GLY A 91 9.26 -8.52 -9.59
N TYR A 92 8.37 -9.39 -9.10
CA TYR A 92 8.71 -10.52 -8.22
C TYR A 92 8.69 -11.84 -9.00
N ASP A 93 9.44 -12.82 -8.53
CA ASP A 93 9.53 -14.14 -9.16
C ASP A 93 8.29 -14.99 -8.85
N GLY A 94 7.37 -15.09 -9.80
CA GLY A 94 6.18 -15.93 -9.70
C GLY A 94 6.38 -17.41 -10.04
N ASP A 95 7.62 -17.87 -10.28
CA ASP A 95 7.92 -19.20 -10.82
C ASP A 95 7.17 -19.48 -12.14
N GLN A 96 6.80 -20.71 -12.48
CA GLN A 96 5.99 -20.97 -13.67
C GLN A 96 4.53 -20.56 -13.45
N ILE A 97 3.85 -19.97 -14.45
CA ILE A 97 2.40 -19.66 -14.38
C ILE A 97 1.56 -20.92 -14.64
N ASN A 98 1.76 -21.93 -13.81
CA ASN A 98 1.24 -23.28 -13.94
C ASN A 98 0.15 -23.62 -12.91
N GLY A 99 -0.07 -22.75 -11.92
CA GLY A 99 -1.05 -22.98 -10.87
C GLY A 99 -0.54 -23.82 -9.70
N ASP A 100 0.76 -23.82 -9.43
CA ASP A 100 1.36 -24.42 -8.25
C ASP A 100 1.92 -23.36 -7.29
N TYR A 101 1.66 -23.52 -6.00
CA TYR A 101 2.21 -22.63 -4.97
C TYR A 101 3.52 -23.20 -4.43
N THR A 102 4.61 -22.97 -5.16
CA THR A 102 5.94 -23.52 -4.86
C THR A 102 6.67 -22.73 -3.77
N GLU A 103 7.81 -23.23 -3.31
CA GLU A 103 8.70 -22.50 -2.39
C GLU A 103 9.18 -21.16 -2.98
N ARG A 104 9.36 -21.08 -4.30
CA ARG A 104 9.72 -19.82 -5.00
C ARG A 104 8.60 -18.78 -4.90
N VAL A 105 7.36 -19.20 -5.16
CA VAL A 105 6.17 -18.32 -4.98
C VAL A 105 6.08 -17.87 -3.51
N SER A 106 6.25 -18.80 -2.57
CA SER A 106 6.22 -18.53 -1.12
C SER A 106 7.27 -17.50 -0.69
N ALA A 107 8.50 -17.63 -1.19
CA ALA A 107 9.58 -16.69 -0.94
C ALA A 107 9.30 -15.30 -1.54
N SER A 108 8.76 -15.25 -2.76
CA SER A 108 8.37 -13.99 -3.42
C SER A 108 7.25 -13.27 -2.69
N VAL A 109 6.24 -13.98 -2.18
CA VAL A 109 5.16 -13.36 -1.40
C VAL A 109 5.69 -12.83 -0.07
N THR A 110 6.60 -13.56 0.58
CA THR A 110 7.29 -13.07 1.78
C THR A 110 8.08 -11.79 1.50
N SER A 111 8.82 -11.75 0.37
CA SER A 111 9.55 -10.56 -0.08
C SER A 111 8.63 -9.38 -0.36
N LEU A 112 7.52 -9.63 -1.08
CA LEU A 112 6.49 -8.63 -1.35
C LEU A 112 5.93 -8.01 -0.06
N LYS A 113 5.58 -8.85 0.93
CA LYS A 113 5.01 -8.39 2.20
C LYS A 113 6.02 -7.58 3.03
N ARG A 114 7.30 -7.95 3.04
CA ARG A 114 8.38 -7.15 3.64
C ARG A 114 8.52 -5.80 2.96
N ASN A 115 8.49 -5.80 1.63
CA ASN A 115 8.58 -4.60 0.82
C ASN A 115 7.39 -3.65 1.03
N MET A 116 6.19 -4.20 1.22
CA MET A 116 4.99 -3.47 1.63
C MET A 116 5.03 -2.98 3.09
N GLY A 117 5.90 -3.54 3.93
CA GLY A 117 5.92 -3.28 5.38
C GLY A 117 4.78 -3.95 6.16
N VAL A 118 4.22 -5.05 5.67
CA VAL A 118 3.05 -5.73 6.30
C VAL A 118 3.37 -7.13 6.81
N ASP A 119 4.61 -7.58 6.74
CA ASP A 119 5.04 -8.92 7.18
C ASP A 119 4.93 -9.12 8.70
N ALA A 120 5.03 -8.04 9.51
CA ALA A 120 4.74 -8.11 10.94
C ALA A 120 3.24 -8.34 11.23
N ALA A 121 2.35 -7.67 10.48
CA ALA A 121 0.90 -7.79 10.64
C ALA A 121 0.34 -9.09 10.02
N TYR A 122 0.97 -9.54 8.94
CA TYR A 122 0.65 -10.76 8.21
C TYR A 122 1.92 -11.60 8.11
N PRO A 123 2.28 -12.39 9.14
CA PRO A 123 3.48 -13.22 9.07
C PRO A 123 3.37 -14.33 8.03
N GLY A 124 4.52 -14.92 7.67
CA GLY A 124 4.59 -16.07 6.77
C GLY A 124 4.43 -15.71 5.28
N ASP A 125 4.25 -16.75 4.48
CA ASP A 125 4.22 -16.69 3.02
C ASP A 125 2.82 -16.51 2.43
N SER A 126 1.77 -16.59 3.22
CA SER A 126 0.41 -16.48 2.70
C SER A 126 0.02 -15.06 2.25
N LEU A 127 -0.87 -14.97 1.25
CA LEU A 127 -1.56 -13.73 0.90
C LEU A 127 -2.87 -13.62 1.67
N THR A 128 -3.05 -12.48 2.35
CA THR A 128 -4.36 -12.04 2.86
C THR A 128 -5.10 -11.25 1.78
N PRO A 129 -6.44 -11.08 1.86
CA PRO A 129 -7.22 -10.37 0.84
C PRO A 129 -6.72 -8.95 0.53
N LYS A 130 -6.20 -8.23 1.53
CA LYS A 130 -5.62 -6.89 1.32
C LYS A 130 -4.27 -6.93 0.60
N VAL A 131 -3.43 -7.92 0.86
CA VAL A 131 -2.18 -8.14 0.12
C VAL A 131 -2.47 -8.56 -1.32
N PHE A 132 -3.46 -9.44 -1.53
CA PHE A 132 -3.89 -9.82 -2.87
C PHE A 132 -4.45 -8.62 -3.66
N LYS A 133 -5.28 -7.79 -3.02
CA LYS A 133 -5.75 -6.55 -3.63
C LYS A 133 -4.60 -5.66 -4.08
N ALA A 134 -3.59 -5.47 -3.22
CA ALA A 134 -2.40 -4.68 -3.49
C ALA A 134 -1.54 -5.29 -4.63
N LEU A 135 -1.47 -6.62 -4.72
CA LEU A 135 -0.80 -7.33 -5.81
C LEU A 135 -1.35 -6.97 -7.20
N LEU A 136 -2.65 -6.65 -7.30
CA LEU A 136 -3.32 -6.37 -8.58
C LEU A 136 -3.48 -4.87 -8.88
N THR A 137 -2.71 -3.99 -8.23
CA THR A 137 -2.63 -2.57 -8.57
C THR A 137 -1.38 -2.26 -9.40
N MET A 138 -1.19 -1.01 -9.84
CA MET A 138 0.08 -0.56 -10.44
C MET A 138 1.08 -0.01 -9.42
N ASP A 139 0.76 -0.06 -8.12
CA ASP A 139 1.63 0.49 -7.07
C ASP A 139 2.97 -0.26 -6.99
N ALA A 140 4.07 0.46 -6.84
CA ALA A 140 5.36 -0.14 -6.57
C ALA A 140 5.56 -0.31 -5.06
N TYR A 141 6.20 -1.42 -4.67
CA TYR A 141 6.58 -1.70 -3.28
C TYR A 141 8.11 -1.74 -3.11
N VAL A 142 8.86 -1.41 -4.15
CA VAL A 142 10.32 -1.24 -4.16
C VAL A 142 10.62 0.24 -4.42
N LEU A 143 11.79 0.73 -3.98
CA LEU A 143 12.20 2.10 -4.22
C LEU A 143 12.28 2.33 -5.73
N VAL A 144 11.62 3.38 -6.22
CA VAL A 144 11.65 3.75 -7.64
C VAL A 144 12.48 5.03 -7.86
N GLU A 145 12.80 5.30 -9.13
CA GLU A 145 13.51 6.51 -9.51
C GLU A 145 12.82 7.78 -8.98
N GLY A 146 13.59 8.68 -8.36
CA GLY A 146 13.09 9.90 -7.74
C GLY A 146 12.49 9.73 -6.33
N GLY A 147 12.30 8.50 -5.87
CA GLY A 147 11.90 8.18 -4.51
C GLY A 147 13.06 8.25 -3.51
N THR A 148 12.75 8.24 -2.21
CA THR A 148 13.75 8.18 -1.13
C THR A 148 13.45 7.07 -0.12
N ASP A 149 14.49 6.46 0.44
CA ASP A 149 14.35 5.45 1.51
C ASP A 149 13.68 6.02 2.76
N ALA A 150 13.85 7.31 3.03
CA ALA A 150 13.20 7.97 4.15
C ALA A 150 11.67 7.98 3.97
N ILE A 151 11.17 8.39 2.80
CA ILE A 151 9.73 8.37 2.50
C ILE A 151 9.22 6.93 2.48
N ARG A 152 9.97 6.00 1.87
CA ARG A 152 9.65 4.57 1.86
C ARG A 152 9.49 4.00 3.26
N SER A 153 10.35 4.40 4.19
CA SER A 153 10.27 3.97 5.59
C SER A 153 8.97 4.43 6.26
N VAL A 154 8.49 5.64 5.93
CA VAL A 154 7.20 6.14 6.40
C VAL A 154 6.04 5.36 5.77
N GLU A 155 6.10 5.10 4.47
CA GLU A 155 5.08 4.32 3.74
C GLU A 155 4.92 2.91 4.35
N GLN A 156 6.04 2.23 4.57
CA GLN A 156 6.08 0.91 5.21
C GLN A 156 5.57 0.98 6.66
N TRP A 157 5.91 2.04 7.40
CA TRP A 157 5.43 2.23 8.76
C TRP A 157 3.90 2.46 8.82
N LEU A 158 3.35 3.28 7.91
CA LEU A 158 1.91 3.50 7.79
C LEU A 158 1.20 2.19 7.46
N ASN A 159 1.72 1.42 6.48
CA ASN A 159 1.22 0.09 6.16
C ASN A 159 1.25 -0.84 7.37
N SER A 160 2.41 -1.01 8.00
CA SER A 160 2.58 -1.88 9.16
C SER A 160 1.58 -1.57 10.28
N ARG A 161 1.39 -0.29 10.58
CA ARG A 161 0.61 0.16 11.73
C ARG A 161 -0.89 0.07 11.50
N TYR A 162 -1.37 0.42 10.31
CA TYR A 162 -2.80 0.61 10.08
C TYR A 162 -3.46 -0.44 9.18
N ILE A 163 -2.72 -1.39 8.60
CA ILE A 163 -3.30 -2.37 7.67
C ILE A 163 -4.41 -3.25 8.29
N GLY A 164 -4.46 -3.37 9.62
CA GLY A 164 -5.53 -4.03 10.36
C GLY A 164 -6.86 -3.26 10.41
N ARG A 165 -6.85 -1.94 10.18
CA ARG A 165 -8.07 -1.09 10.12
C ARG A 165 -8.88 -1.42 8.89
N ARG A 166 -10.19 -1.59 9.00
CA ARG A 166 -11.04 -2.12 7.90
C ARG A 166 -10.83 -1.34 6.60
N ASP A 167 -10.83 -0.01 6.68
CA ASP A 167 -10.82 0.89 5.52
C ASP A 167 -9.42 1.42 5.15
N PHE A 168 -8.37 0.91 5.80
CA PHE A 168 -6.98 1.15 5.42
C PHE A 168 -6.45 0.01 4.53
N PHE A 169 -5.90 0.35 3.38
CA PHE A 169 -5.31 -0.60 2.42
C PHE A 169 -3.82 -0.34 2.24
N VAL A 170 -3.10 -1.32 1.71
CA VAL A 170 -1.66 -1.18 1.44
C VAL A 170 -1.46 -0.02 0.47
N ILE A 171 -0.70 1.00 0.89
CA ILE A 171 -0.25 2.09 0.02
C ILE A 171 1.07 1.69 -0.68
N PRO A 172 1.45 2.37 -1.79
CA PRO A 172 2.76 2.18 -2.40
C PRO A 172 3.88 2.33 -1.38
N CYS A 173 4.97 1.60 -1.59
CA CYS A 173 6.22 1.78 -0.86
C CYS A 173 7.31 2.16 -1.87
N ASP A 174 7.07 3.20 -2.66
CA ASP A 174 7.93 3.58 -3.80
C ASP A 174 8.89 4.73 -3.46
N GLY A 175 8.77 5.28 -2.25
CA GLY A 175 9.59 6.39 -1.77
C GLY A 175 9.12 7.76 -2.24
N ASN A 176 7.91 7.88 -2.80
CA ASN A 176 7.33 9.15 -3.24
C ASN A 176 6.12 9.55 -2.43
N PHE A 177 6.08 10.83 -2.04
CA PHE A 177 4.88 11.40 -1.43
C PHE A 177 3.76 11.59 -2.46
N SER A 178 2.95 10.56 -2.64
CA SER A 178 1.80 10.54 -3.55
C SER A 178 0.50 10.97 -2.86
N ARG A 179 -0.57 11.11 -3.65
CA ARG A 179 -1.93 11.39 -3.12
C ARG A 179 -2.41 10.29 -2.16
N ASP A 180 -2.08 9.04 -2.42
CA ASP A 180 -2.50 7.91 -1.59
C ASP A 180 -1.73 7.90 -0.26
N VAL A 181 -0.44 8.25 -0.28
CA VAL A 181 0.35 8.44 0.94
C VAL A 181 -0.19 9.61 1.77
N GLN A 182 -0.56 10.72 1.14
CA GLN A 182 -1.22 11.84 1.82
C GLN A 182 -2.55 11.41 2.45
N LYS A 183 -3.39 10.66 1.74
CA LYS A 183 -4.67 10.17 2.27
C LYS A 183 -4.46 9.20 3.44
N ALA A 184 -3.47 8.32 3.35
CA ALA A 184 -3.10 7.40 4.42
C ALA A 184 -2.60 8.12 5.67
N LEU A 185 -1.81 9.20 5.53
CA LEU A 185 -1.43 10.04 6.65
C LEU A 185 -2.65 10.64 7.36
N ILE A 186 -3.67 11.09 6.61
CA ILE A 186 -4.91 11.61 7.22
C ILE A 186 -5.71 10.49 7.90
N TYR A 187 -5.81 9.30 7.30
CA TYR A 187 -6.42 8.14 7.98
C TYR A 187 -5.69 7.81 9.27
N ALA A 188 -4.36 7.80 9.27
CA ALA A 188 -3.55 7.56 10.46
C ALA A 188 -3.88 8.57 11.57
N ILE A 189 -3.90 9.88 11.27
CA ILE A 189 -4.31 10.92 12.22
C ILE A 189 -5.72 10.65 12.75
N GLN A 190 -6.67 10.34 11.87
CA GLN A 190 -8.06 10.06 12.24
C GLN A 190 -8.19 8.85 13.17
N TYR A 191 -7.42 7.79 12.93
CA TYR A 191 -7.41 6.62 13.79
C TYR A 191 -6.76 6.88 15.15
N GLU A 192 -5.67 7.66 15.19
CA GLU A 192 -4.99 8.02 16.45
C GLU A 192 -5.83 8.96 17.34
N ILE A 193 -6.74 9.76 16.76
CA ILE A 193 -7.74 10.53 17.53
C ILE A 193 -8.99 9.71 17.88
N GLY A 194 -9.00 8.41 17.59
CA GLY A 194 -10.04 7.48 18.00
C GLY A 194 -11.23 7.34 17.04
N MET A 195 -11.15 7.81 15.79
CA MET A 195 -12.22 7.57 14.81
C MET A 195 -12.32 6.08 14.47
N SER A 196 -13.55 5.57 14.39
CA SER A 196 -13.82 4.24 13.83
C SER A 196 -13.64 4.24 12.31
N ASP A 197 -13.57 3.06 11.70
CA ASP A 197 -13.54 2.91 10.24
C ASP A 197 -14.79 3.52 9.58
N ASP A 198 -15.96 3.48 10.22
CA ASP A 198 -17.20 4.08 9.71
C ASP A 198 -17.19 5.63 9.73
N VAL A 199 -16.27 6.24 10.48
CA VAL A 199 -16.16 7.71 10.65
C VAL A 199 -14.95 8.28 9.91
N ALA A 200 -13.84 7.52 9.84
CA ALA A 200 -12.64 7.96 9.18
C ALA A 200 -12.86 8.05 7.66
N THR A 201 -12.46 9.17 7.06
CA THR A 201 -12.70 9.48 5.64
C THR A 201 -11.43 9.72 4.84
N GLY A 202 -10.28 9.86 5.52
CA GLY A 202 -9.03 10.32 4.90
C GLY A 202 -9.07 11.80 4.46
N ALA A 203 -10.09 12.57 4.88
CA ALA A 203 -10.22 14.00 4.59
C ALA A 203 -10.05 14.87 5.84
N LEU A 204 -9.49 16.07 5.68
CA LEU A 204 -9.23 17.00 6.79
C LEU A 204 -10.48 17.81 7.20
N GLY A 205 -11.41 17.15 7.90
CA GLY A 205 -12.65 17.74 8.42
C GLY A 205 -12.49 18.45 9.79
N PRO A 206 -13.56 19.08 10.32
CA PRO A 206 -13.53 19.80 11.59
C PRO A 206 -13.01 18.98 12.77
N ALA A 207 -13.45 17.72 12.91
CA ALA A 207 -13.01 16.83 13.98
C ALA A 207 -11.52 16.47 13.85
N THR A 208 -11.02 16.21 12.63
CA THR A 208 -9.58 15.96 12.40
C THR A 208 -8.75 17.20 12.72
N LYS A 209 -9.21 18.40 12.32
CA LYS A 209 -8.55 19.67 12.67
C LYS A 209 -8.52 19.90 14.19
N GLN A 210 -9.61 19.59 14.88
CA GLN A 210 -9.65 19.68 16.34
C GLN A 210 -8.67 18.71 16.98
N GLY A 211 -8.68 17.45 16.55
CA GLY A 211 -7.73 16.45 17.03
C GLY A 211 -6.26 16.86 16.84
N LEU A 212 -5.91 17.48 15.71
CA LEU A 212 -4.56 18.03 15.51
C LEU A 212 -4.22 19.17 16.49
N ARG A 213 -5.18 20.05 16.85
CA ARG A 213 -4.96 21.10 17.87
C ARG A 213 -4.67 20.50 19.24
N ASP A 214 -5.36 19.41 19.57
CA ASP A 214 -5.26 18.76 20.87
C ASP A 214 -3.96 17.93 21.02
N HIS A 215 -3.21 17.72 19.93
CA HIS A 215 -2.00 16.89 19.89
C HIS A 215 -0.78 17.65 19.38
N THR A 216 -0.50 18.81 19.98
CA THR A 216 0.74 19.55 19.73
C THR A 216 1.95 18.75 20.21
N VAL A 217 3.00 18.68 19.39
CA VAL A 217 4.27 18.02 19.75
C VAL A 217 5.39 19.05 19.87
N ALA A 218 6.28 18.86 20.83
CA ALA A 218 7.41 19.76 21.09
C ALA A 218 8.64 18.98 21.57
N GLN A 219 9.78 19.65 21.70
CA GLN A 219 11.02 19.01 22.16
C GLN A 219 10.81 18.22 23.45
N GLY A 220 11.25 16.96 23.46
CA GLY A 220 11.02 16.00 24.55
C GLY A 220 9.78 15.10 24.36
N SER A 221 8.89 15.41 23.40
CA SER A 221 7.77 14.53 23.03
C SER A 221 8.27 13.24 22.40
N THR A 222 7.54 12.16 22.60
CA THR A 222 7.81 10.85 21.99
C THR A 222 6.54 10.16 21.53
N GLY A 223 6.66 9.18 20.63
CA GLY A 223 5.57 8.28 20.25
C GLY A 223 4.96 8.62 18.89
N VAL A 224 3.73 8.12 18.68
CA VAL A 224 3.08 8.11 17.37
C VAL A 224 2.83 9.50 16.80
N TRP A 225 2.45 10.47 17.62
CA TRP A 225 2.23 11.85 17.17
C TRP A 225 3.49 12.51 16.65
N VAL A 226 4.65 12.22 17.26
CA VAL A 226 5.94 12.66 16.73
C VAL A 226 6.27 11.93 15.42
N GLY A 227 5.94 10.64 15.32
CA GLY A 227 6.05 9.88 14.07
C GLY A 227 5.24 10.49 12.93
N LEU A 228 3.97 10.80 13.17
CA LEU A 228 3.09 11.45 12.17
C LEU A 228 3.59 12.84 11.78
N PHE A 229 4.05 13.62 12.75
CA PHE A 229 4.57 14.96 12.51
C PHE A 229 5.90 14.93 11.73
N SER A 230 6.86 14.09 12.12
CA SER A 230 8.14 13.97 11.42
C SER A 230 7.97 13.39 10.01
N ALA A 231 7.02 12.49 9.81
CA ALA A 231 6.58 12.04 8.49
C ALA A 231 6.06 13.21 7.63
N ALA A 232 5.19 14.07 8.17
CA ALA A 232 4.66 15.24 7.45
C ALA A 232 5.77 16.24 7.09
N MET A 233 6.73 16.47 7.99
CA MET A 233 7.92 17.29 7.72
C MET A 233 8.76 16.72 6.58
N LEU A 234 8.97 15.40 6.58
CA LEU A 234 9.70 14.69 5.54
C LEU A 234 9.01 14.78 4.18
N PHE A 235 7.68 14.63 4.14
CA PHE A 235 6.88 14.75 2.92
C PHE A 235 6.93 16.14 2.29
N ASN A 236 7.15 17.19 3.11
CA ASN A 236 7.42 18.55 2.65
C ASN A 236 8.85 18.75 2.13
N ARG A 237 9.64 17.68 1.98
CA ARG A 237 11.02 17.66 1.44
C ARG A 237 11.94 18.66 2.11
N ARG A 238 11.82 18.82 3.43
CA ARG A 238 12.65 19.76 4.19
C ARG A 238 14.05 19.20 4.37
N PRO A 239 15.11 19.97 4.05
CA PRO A 239 16.48 19.52 4.27
C PRO A 239 16.69 19.10 5.73
N GLY A 240 17.29 17.93 5.93
CA GLY A 240 17.56 17.39 7.28
C GLY A 240 16.35 16.82 8.01
N ALA A 241 15.14 16.82 7.42
CA ALA A 241 14.02 16.09 8.00
C ALA A 241 14.29 14.58 7.96
N ALA A 242 14.10 13.92 9.10
CA ALA A 242 14.22 12.48 9.25
C ALA A 242 12.94 11.93 9.88
N PHE A 243 12.57 10.71 9.51
CA PHE A 243 11.47 10.02 10.17
C PHE A 243 11.91 9.55 11.56
N THR A 244 11.20 10.00 12.60
CA THR A 244 11.53 9.73 14.00
C THR A 244 10.27 9.74 14.85
N THR A 245 10.29 8.99 15.95
CA THR A 245 9.26 9.03 17.00
C THR A 245 9.73 9.80 18.24
N THR A 246 10.85 10.51 18.17
CA THR A 246 11.38 11.35 19.25
C THR A 246 11.59 12.77 18.75
N PHE A 247 11.01 13.74 19.44
CA PHE A 247 11.11 15.15 19.08
C PHE A 247 12.33 15.73 19.79
N ASP A 248 13.50 15.57 19.17
CA ASP A 248 14.76 16.06 19.71
C ASP A 248 15.05 17.53 19.32
N ALA A 249 16.22 18.04 19.70
CA ALA A 249 16.65 19.39 19.36
C ALA A 249 16.87 19.59 17.85
N GLY A 250 17.22 18.53 17.11
CA GLY A 250 17.39 18.56 15.66
C GLY A 250 16.06 18.73 14.94
N LEU A 251 15.04 17.97 15.33
CA LEU A 251 13.68 18.15 14.80
C LEU A 251 13.15 19.56 15.15
N ALA A 252 13.36 20.02 16.39
CA ALA A 252 12.96 21.38 16.79
C ALA A 252 13.63 22.48 15.94
N ALA A 253 14.92 22.31 15.58
CA ALA A 253 15.61 23.23 14.67
C ALA A 253 14.98 23.20 13.27
N GLY A 254 14.78 22.01 12.70
CA GLY A 254 14.14 21.86 11.39
C GLY A 254 12.71 22.41 11.34
N VAL A 255 11.96 22.33 12.44
CA VAL A 255 10.63 22.95 12.56
C VAL A 255 10.70 24.47 12.54
N ARG A 256 11.67 25.09 13.24
CA ARG A 256 11.83 26.55 13.19
C ARG A 256 12.18 27.03 11.78
N ASP A 257 13.03 26.28 11.08
CA ASP A 257 13.39 26.57 9.68
C ASP A 257 12.16 26.47 8.76
N PHE A 258 11.34 25.43 8.95
CA PHE A 258 10.08 25.27 8.24
C PHE A 258 9.11 26.42 8.52
N GLN A 259 8.83 26.72 9.79
CA GLN A 259 7.95 27.81 10.21
C GLN A 259 8.39 29.15 9.63
N SER A 260 9.69 29.45 9.69
CA SER A 260 10.27 30.64 9.07
C SER A 260 10.05 30.68 7.55
N PHE A 261 10.26 29.54 6.87
CA PHE A 261 10.05 29.40 5.44
C PHE A 261 8.58 29.64 5.04
N VAL A 262 7.62 29.03 5.74
CA VAL A 262 6.19 29.17 5.46
C VAL A 262 5.52 30.40 6.12
N ARG A 263 6.31 31.27 6.79
CA ARG A 263 5.86 32.49 7.46
C ARG A 263 4.84 32.26 8.60
N LEU A 264 5.01 31.16 9.32
CA LEU A 264 4.30 30.89 10.57
C LEU A 264 5.05 31.49 11.78
N PRO A 265 4.39 31.66 12.94
CA PRO A 265 5.07 31.97 14.19
C PRO A 265 6.18 30.95 14.49
N VAL A 266 7.41 31.43 14.68
CA VAL A 266 8.57 30.56 14.91
C VAL A 266 8.65 30.20 16.40
N ASN A 267 8.08 29.06 16.77
CA ASN A 267 8.08 28.54 18.14
C ASN A 267 8.82 27.19 18.28
N GLY A 268 9.13 26.51 17.17
CA GLY A 268 9.81 25.22 17.14
C GLY A 268 8.95 24.03 17.59
N GLN A 269 7.63 24.20 17.66
CA GLN A 269 6.67 23.18 18.03
C GLN A 269 5.90 22.72 16.79
N GLY A 270 5.53 21.44 16.73
CA GLY A 270 4.52 20.95 15.80
C GLY A 270 3.13 21.22 16.34
N ASP A 271 2.71 22.48 16.27
CA ASP A 271 1.36 22.94 16.61
C ASP A 271 0.45 22.92 15.37
N PHE A 272 -0.86 23.12 15.56
CA PHE A 272 -1.83 23.01 14.46
C PHE A 272 -1.52 23.84 13.19
N PRO A 273 -1.01 25.09 13.28
CA PRO A 273 -0.59 25.83 12.10
C PRO A 273 0.59 25.21 11.33
N THR A 274 1.48 24.50 12.02
CA THR A 274 2.74 23.94 11.50
C THR A 274 2.52 22.59 10.81
#